data_AF-M1CZZ8-F1
#
_entry.id   AF-M1CZZ8-F1
#
_cell.length_a   1.000
_cell.length_b   1.000
_cell.length_c   1.000
_cell.angle_alpha   90.00
_cell.angle_beta   90.00
_cell.angle_gamma   90.00
#
_symmetry.space_group_name_H-M   'P 1'
#
loop_
_entity.id
_entity.type
_entity.pdbx_description
1 polymer ?
#
loop_
_entity_poly.entity_id
_entity_poly.type
_entity_poly.pdbx_seq_one_letter_code
_entity_poly.pdbx_strand_id
1 'polypeptide(L)'
;MFAAQNDCAGSNNKNQKLSIPQLVGTVWEACSALKKTPATNITAIGRAMTQLAVSMKDVLREMNELKPASSDVGDESSVQDSAEGDQDSNDSFAGDLGNDLSPEEMEIARLTTDVVSATLVVIKELIRSITSLLKQESTADTATFVPSLETLLKLSQEIGLQIDELGASLYPPQEISSLKTAIEKISCATDEILVELEKLKGCSEDFVKACHGLRSSLKQLEAELDHSDATDTMPKIENLAIA
;
A
#
# COMPACT_ATOMS: atom_id res chain seq x y z
N MET A 1 51.08 56.72 10.75
CA MET A 1 50.91 56.58 12.21
C MET A 1 50.06 55.34 12.44
N PHE A 2 50.68 54.28 12.99
CA PHE A 2 50.17 53.08 13.67
C PHE A 2 48.92 52.36 13.09
N ALA A 3 49.03 51.17 12.46
CA ALA A 3 49.39 49.84 12.95
C ALA A 3 48.22 49.07 13.62
N ALA A 4 47.81 47.97 13.00
CA ALA A 4 47.35 46.73 13.65
C ALA A 4 47.53 45.59 12.62
N GLN A 5 48.71 44.97 12.60
CA GLN A 5 49.04 43.71 13.29
C GLN A 5 48.48 42.48 12.54
N ASN A 6 49.34 41.93 11.68
CA ASN A 6 49.22 40.63 11.06
C ASN A 6 49.76 39.61 12.09
N ASP A 7 48.92 38.75 12.64
CA ASP A 7 49.37 37.61 13.46
C ASP A 7 48.87 36.31 12.84
N CYS A 8 49.80 35.65 12.14
CA CYS A 8 49.72 34.25 11.76
C CYS A 8 50.02 33.40 13.00
N ALA A 9 48.97 32.95 13.71
CA ALA A 9 49.07 31.86 14.66
C ALA A 9 48.68 30.55 13.97
N GLY A 10 49.67 29.85 13.43
CA GLY A 10 49.52 28.50 12.92
C GLY A 10 49.17 27.55 14.06
N SER A 11 47.97 26.97 14.00
CA SER A 11 47.62 25.79 14.78
C SER A 11 47.46 24.61 13.83
N ASN A 12 48.54 23.81 13.74
CA ASN A 12 48.59 22.55 13.02
C ASN A 12 47.71 21.51 13.71
N ASN A 13 46.40 21.55 13.47
CA ASN A 13 45.49 20.47 13.85
C ASN A 13 45.54 19.33 12.82
N LYS A 14 46.58 18.49 12.93
CA LYS A 14 46.82 17.28 12.12
C LYS A 14 45.86 16.12 12.43
N ASN A 15 44.57 16.39 12.62
CA ASN A 15 43.55 15.36 12.84
C ASN A 15 42.17 15.72 12.26
N GLN A 16 42.08 16.60 11.25
CA GLN A 16 40.88 16.63 10.40
C GLN A 16 40.93 15.45 9.43
N LYS A 17 40.52 14.29 9.95
CA LYS A 17 40.15 13.11 9.17
C LYS A 17 39.22 13.59 8.03
N LEU A 18 39.60 13.26 6.81
CA LEU A 18 38.96 13.59 5.53
C LEU A 18 37.45 13.32 5.52
N SER A 19 36.62 14.24 6.05
CA SER A 19 35.15 14.15 6.01
C SER A 19 34.54 14.80 4.74
N ILE A 20 35.39 15.23 3.80
CA ILE A 20 35.02 15.90 2.55
C ILE A 20 34.54 14.97 1.40
N PRO A 21 34.65 13.62 1.42
CA PRO A 21 34.08 12.80 0.33
C PRO A 21 32.55 12.69 0.33
N GLN A 22 31.92 12.55 1.50
CA GLN A 22 30.48 12.30 1.60
C GLN A 22 29.66 13.54 1.25
N LEU A 23 30.08 14.73 1.71
CA LEU A 23 29.38 15.97 1.42
C LEU A 23 29.39 16.31 -0.08
N VAL A 24 30.55 16.10 -0.74
CA VAL A 24 30.67 16.31 -2.19
C VAL A 24 29.82 15.30 -2.96
N GLY A 25 29.76 14.04 -2.50
CA GLY A 25 28.86 13.02 -3.06
C GLY A 25 27.39 13.42 -2.94
N THR A 26 26.92 13.83 -1.75
CA THR A 26 25.53 14.27 -1.54
C THR A 26 25.18 15.49 -2.39
N VAL A 27 26.06 16.48 -2.47
CA VAL A 27 25.83 17.68 -3.31
C VAL A 27 25.77 17.30 -4.78
N TRP A 28 26.66 16.40 -5.25
CA TRP A 28 26.65 15.90 -6.61
C TRP A 28 25.35 15.15 -6.96
N GLU A 29 24.90 14.28 -6.07
CA GLU A 29 23.63 13.56 -6.25
C GLU A 29 22.44 14.52 -6.25
N ALA A 30 22.42 15.53 -5.37
CA ALA A 30 21.38 16.56 -5.37
C ALA A 30 21.36 17.37 -6.69
N CYS A 31 22.53 17.80 -7.19
CA CYS A 31 22.64 18.48 -8.48
C CYS A 31 22.22 17.57 -9.66
N SER A 32 22.50 16.27 -9.57
CA SER A 32 22.06 15.29 -10.57
C SER A 32 20.56 15.03 -10.51
N ALA A 33 19.96 15.02 -9.31
CA ALA A 33 18.53 14.89 -9.09
C ALA A 33 17.76 16.10 -9.63
N LEU A 34 18.31 17.31 -9.51
CA LEU A 34 17.71 18.54 -10.05
C LEU A 34 17.44 18.45 -11.56
N LYS A 35 18.34 17.79 -12.32
CA LYS A 35 18.16 17.56 -13.77
C LYS A 35 17.00 16.62 -14.08
N LYS A 36 16.56 15.81 -13.11
CA LYS A 36 15.42 14.89 -13.21
C LYS A 36 14.14 15.49 -12.59
N THR A 37 14.18 16.73 -12.12
CA THR A 37 13.01 17.38 -11.54
C THR A 37 11.98 17.65 -12.64
N PRO A 38 10.71 17.32 -12.42
CA PRO A 38 9.63 17.63 -13.35
C PRO A 38 9.57 19.12 -13.68
N ALA A 39 9.42 19.45 -14.96
CA ALA A 39 9.31 20.84 -15.42
C ALA A 39 7.85 21.35 -15.44
N THR A 40 6.87 20.47 -15.23
CA THR A 40 5.44 20.80 -15.29
C THR A 40 4.67 20.14 -14.16
N ASN A 41 3.51 20.70 -13.80
CA ASN A 41 2.68 20.21 -12.69
C ASN A 41 2.13 18.81 -13.00
N ILE A 42 1.73 18.58 -14.26
CA ILE A 42 1.27 17.27 -14.74
C ILE A 42 2.35 16.21 -14.57
N THR A 43 3.60 16.54 -14.96
CA THR A 43 4.72 15.61 -14.82
C THR A 43 5.07 15.36 -13.35
N ALA A 44 4.99 16.40 -12.50
CA ALA A 44 5.24 16.28 -11.07
C ALA A 44 4.23 15.36 -10.38
N ILE A 45 2.95 15.60 -10.64
CA ILE A 45 1.85 14.83 -10.06
C ILE A 45 1.82 13.41 -10.62
N GLY A 46 1.97 13.23 -11.93
CA GLY A 46 2.05 11.91 -12.55
C GLY A 46 3.19 11.07 -11.96
N ARG A 47 4.35 11.69 -11.67
CA ARG A 47 5.46 11.01 -10.99
C ARG A 47 5.12 10.63 -9.55
N ALA A 48 4.50 11.53 -8.78
CA ALA A 48 4.08 11.25 -7.41
C ALA A 48 3.05 10.11 -7.36
N MET A 49 2.05 10.13 -8.25
CA MET A 49 1.05 9.06 -8.38
C MET A 49 1.66 7.74 -8.86
N THR A 50 2.68 7.78 -9.71
CA THR A 50 3.41 6.56 -10.10
C THR A 50 4.12 5.95 -8.90
N GLN A 51 4.74 6.76 -8.04
CA GLN A 51 5.38 6.27 -6.81
C GLN A 51 4.36 5.67 -5.84
N LEU A 52 3.22 6.32 -5.69
CA LEU A 52 2.08 5.82 -4.92
C LEU A 52 1.61 4.45 -5.44
N ALA A 53 1.43 4.31 -6.76
CA ALA A 53 1.03 3.05 -7.38
C ALA A 53 2.08 1.93 -7.19
N VAL A 54 3.38 2.27 -7.10
CA VAL A 54 4.43 1.30 -6.75
C VAL A 54 4.23 0.82 -5.30
N SER A 55 3.98 1.72 -4.35
CA SER A 55 3.70 1.37 -2.95
C SER A 55 2.51 0.41 -2.83
N MET A 56 1.39 0.75 -3.48
CA MET A 56 0.19 -0.11 -3.51
C MET A 56 0.47 -1.49 -4.11
N LYS A 57 1.38 -1.58 -5.10
CA LYS A 57 1.78 -2.86 -5.71
C LYS A 57 2.63 -3.70 -4.75
N ASP A 58 3.43 -3.06 -3.90
CA ASP A 58 4.21 -3.75 -2.88
C ASP A 58 3.29 -4.33 -1.80
N VAL A 59 2.28 -3.56 -1.34
CA VAL A 59 1.23 -4.07 -0.43
C VAL A 59 0.47 -5.24 -1.08
N LEU A 60 0.06 -5.10 -2.34
CA LEU A 60 -0.61 -6.18 -3.06
C LEU A 60 0.26 -7.45 -3.12
N ARG A 61 1.57 -7.31 -3.34
CA ARG A 61 2.49 -8.47 -3.32
C ARG A 61 2.46 -9.14 -1.95
N GLU A 62 2.58 -8.37 -0.88
CA GLU A 62 2.58 -8.87 0.50
C GLU A 62 1.27 -9.60 0.84
N MET A 63 0.12 -9.07 0.40
CA MET A 63 -1.18 -9.73 0.58
C MET A 63 -1.29 -11.07 -0.17
N ASN A 64 -0.65 -11.20 -1.33
CA ASN A 64 -0.62 -12.46 -2.10
C ASN A 64 0.29 -13.53 -1.47
N GLU A 65 1.11 -13.16 -0.48
CA GLU A 65 1.98 -14.09 0.26
C GLU A 65 1.27 -14.70 1.49
N LEU A 66 0.05 -14.24 1.81
CA LEU A 66 -0.79 -14.79 2.88
C LEU A 66 -1.14 -16.25 2.60
N LYS A 67 -1.05 -17.09 3.64
CA LYS A 67 -1.28 -18.53 3.54
C LYS A 67 -2.57 -18.94 4.26
N PRO A 68 -3.30 -19.92 3.71
CA PRO A 68 -4.41 -20.54 4.43
C PRO A 68 -3.88 -21.40 5.56
N ALA A 69 -4.70 -21.61 6.58
CA ALA A 69 -4.42 -22.59 7.62
C ALA A 69 -4.17 -23.97 7.00
N SER A 70 -2.97 -24.51 7.24
CA SER A 70 -2.64 -25.85 6.79
C SER A 70 -3.60 -26.83 7.46
N SER A 71 -4.49 -27.41 6.66
CA SER A 71 -5.25 -28.58 7.07
C SER A 71 -4.32 -29.77 6.84
N ASP A 72 -3.35 -29.95 7.74
CA ASP A 72 -2.60 -31.20 7.81
C ASP A 72 -3.56 -32.28 8.30
N VAL A 73 -4.32 -32.83 7.36
CA VAL A 73 -4.96 -34.13 7.52
C VAL A 73 -3.80 -35.11 7.48
N GLY A 74 -3.25 -35.40 8.65
CA GLY A 74 -2.37 -36.55 8.83
C GLY A 74 -3.11 -37.79 8.35
N ASP A 75 -2.80 -38.22 7.13
CA ASP A 75 -3.12 -39.55 6.63
C ASP A 75 -2.14 -40.55 7.28
N GLU A 76 -2.28 -40.69 8.60
CA GLU A 76 -1.69 -41.78 9.38
C GLU A 76 -2.55 -43.03 9.19
N SER A 77 -2.51 -43.58 7.98
CA SER A 77 -2.89 -44.99 7.76
C SER A 77 -2.14 -45.58 6.57
N SER A 78 -0.83 -45.72 6.73
CA SER A 78 -0.13 -46.87 6.16
C SER A 78 0.74 -47.51 7.23
N VAL A 79 0.09 -48.37 8.02
CA VAL A 79 0.76 -49.34 8.88
C VAL A 79 1.62 -50.25 7.98
N GLN A 80 2.93 -50.08 8.02
CA GLN A 80 3.82 -51.22 7.85
C GLN A 80 5.08 -51.10 8.72
N ASP A 81 4.93 -51.71 9.89
CA ASP A 81 5.92 -52.12 10.87
C ASP A 81 7.19 -52.73 10.24
N SER A 82 8.37 -52.20 10.58
CA SER A 82 9.50 -52.98 11.09
C SER A 82 10.77 -52.14 11.33
N ALA A 83 11.33 -52.34 12.53
CA ALA A 83 12.73 -52.23 12.94
C ALA A 83 13.27 -50.88 13.46
N GLU A 84 13.28 -50.82 14.80
CA GLU A 84 14.21 -50.18 15.75
C GLU A 84 15.46 -49.48 15.19
N GLY A 85 15.71 -48.24 15.64
CA GLY A 85 17.05 -47.65 15.60
C GLY A 85 17.10 -46.12 15.73
N ASP A 86 17.49 -45.66 16.92
CA ASP A 86 18.02 -44.35 17.31
C ASP A 86 17.13 -43.09 17.27
N GLN A 87 16.98 -42.55 18.48
CA GLN A 87 16.59 -41.18 18.79
C GLN A 87 17.58 -40.20 18.14
N ASP A 88 17.21 -39.63 17.01
CA ASP A 88 17.63 -38.27 16.68
C ASP A 88 16.44 -37.38 17.00
N SER A 89 16.48 -36.78 18.19
CA SER A 89 15.55 -35.74 18.61
C SER A 89 15.69 -34.55 17.66
N ASN A 90 14.95 -34.64 16.56
CA ASN A 90 14.63 -33.52 15.69
C ASN A 90 13.68 -32.60 16.47
N ASP A 91 14.22 -31.89 17.45
CA ASP A 91 13.60 -30.72 18.04
C ASP A 91 13.70 -29.58 17.02
N SER A 92 12.97 -29.74 15.91
CA SER A 92 12.49 -28.63 15.12
C SER A 92 11.01 -28.46 15.41
N PHE A 93 10.66 -28.38 16.71
CA PHE A 93 9.46 -27.68 17.15
C PHE A 93 9.72 -26.16 17.04
N ALA A 94 10.19 -25.72 15.86
CA ALA A 94 9.96 -24.36 15.41
C ALA A 94 8.48 -24.32 15.07
N GLY A 95 7.66 -24.22 16.13
CA GLY A 95 6.25 -23.93 16.03
C GLY A 95 6.13 -22.69 15.16
N ASP A 96 5.67 -22.90 13.93
CA ASP A 96 5.08 -21.87 13.11
C ASP A 96 3.87 -21.38 13.90
N LEU A 97 4.11 -20.37 14.73
CA LEU A 97 3.14 -19.81 15.65
C LEU A 97 2.05 -19.13 14.82
N GLY A 98 1.06 -19.92 14.40
CA GLY A 98 -0.31 -19.50 14.14
C GLY A 98 -0.48 -18.18 13.37
N ASN A 99 0.11 -18.09 12.18
CA ASN A 99 -0.19 -17.01 11.22
C ASN A 99 -1.10 -17.47 10.07
N ASP A 100 -1.75 -18.61 10.31
CA ASP A 100 -2.52 -19.38 9.36
C ASP A 100 -3.96 -18.88 9.36
N LEU A 101 -4.42 -18.31 8.25
CA LEU A 101 -5.77 -17.73 8.14
C LEU A 101 -6.84 -18.82 8.16
N SER A 102 -7.91 -18.62 8.93
CA SER A 102 -9.10 -19.47 8.80
C SER A 102 -9.70 -19.39 7.39
N PRO A 103 -10.53 -20.35 6.96
CA PRO A 103 -11.15 -20.30 5.64
C PRO A 103 -11.96 -19.03 5.38
N GLU A 104 -12.60 -18.48 6.42
CA GLU A 104 -13.37 -17.23 6.37
C GLU A 104 -12.44 -16.01 6.24
N GLU A 105 -11.42 -15.91 7.10
CA GLU A 105 -10.41 -14.84 7.03
C GLU A 105 -9.63 -14.87 5.70
N MET A 106 -9.42 -16.06 5.13
CA MET A 106 -8.78 -16.23 3.83
C MET A 106 -9.65 -15.71 2.69
N GLU A 107 -10.98 -15.87 2.76
CA GLU A 107 -11.88 -15.31 1.75
C GLU A 107 -11.91 -13.78 1.84
N ILE A 108 -11.92 -13.21 3.05
CA ILE A 108 -11.77 -11.77 3.27
C ILE A 108 -10.45 -11.26 2.68
N ALA A 109 -9.34 -11.97 2.91
CA ALA A 109 -8.03 -11.62 2.34
C ALA A 109 -8.04 -11.66 0.81
N ARG A 110 -8.70 -12.66 0.21
CA ARG A 110 -8.85 -12.78 -1.25
C ARG A 110 -9.67 -11.63 -1.83
N LEU A 111 -10.82 -11.31 -1.24
CA LEU A 111 -11.67 -10.20 -1.68
C LEU A 111 -10.98 -8.84 -1.51
N THR A 112 -10.22 -8.67 -0.43
CA THR A 112 -9.41 -7.45 -0.21
C THR A 112 -8.30 -7.34 -1.26
N THR A 113 -7.66 -8.45 -1.63
CA THR A 113 -6.68 -8.51 -2.72
C THR A 113 -7.28 -8.08 -4.06
N ASP A 114 -8.53 -8.49 -4.34
CA ASP A 114 -9.28 -8.05 -5.54
C ASP A 114 -9.55 -6.54 -5.51
N VAL A 115 -9.94 -5.98 -4.36
CA VAL A 115 -10.16 -4.54 -4.16
C VAL A 115 -8.87 -3.74 -4.39
N VAL A 116 -7.74 -4.16 -3.81
CA VAL A 116 -6.44 -3.49 -4.00
C VAL A 116 -6.00 -3.57 -5.47
N SER A 117 -6.20 -4.72 -6.11
CA SER A 117 -5.92 -4.90 -7.54
C SER A 117 -6.77 -3.98 -8.42
N ALA A 118 -8.07 -3.88 -8.16
CA ALA A 118 -8.97 -3.00 -8.89
C ALA A 118 -8.62 -1.51 -8.65
N THR A 119 -8.24 -1.15 -7.42
CA THR A 119 -7.78 0.20 -7.07
C THR A 119 -6.53 0.58 -7.86
N LEU A 120 -5.56 -0.34 -7.99
CA LEU A 120 -4.38 -0.12 -8.82
C LEU A 120 -4.72 0.13 -10.29
N VAL A 121 -5.75 -0.51 -10.83
CA VAL A 121 -6.23 -0.23 -12.19
C VAL A 121 -6.79 1.19 -12.28
N VAL A 122 -7.62 1.62 -11.32
CA VAL A 122 -8.14 3.00 -11.26
C VAL A 122 -7.01 4.02 -11.22
N ILE A 123 -6.01 3.84 -10.35
CA ILE A 123 -4.86 4.76 -10.25
C ILE A 123 -4.04 4.79 -11.55
N LYS A 124 -3.83 3.65 -12.21
CA LYS A 124 -3.13 3.60 -13.52
C LYS A 124 -3.89 4.37 -14.60
N GLU A 125 -5.20 4.19 -14.68
CA GLU A 125 -6.04 4.90 -15.64
C GLU A 125 -6.14 6.40 -15.32
N LEU A 126 -6.10 6.78 -14.04
CA LEU A 126 -6.01 8.17 -13.61
C LEU A 126 -4.69 8.82 -14.05
N ILE A 127 -3.56 8.15 -13.83
CA ILE A 127 -2.24 8.61 -14.29
C ILE A 127 -2.25 8.82 -15.80
N ARG A 128 -2.81 7.86 -16.56
CA ARG A 128 -2.94 7.96 -18.01
C ARG A 128 -3.80 9.15 -18.43
N SER A 129 -4.91 9.37 -17.74
CA SER A 129 -5.83 10.48 -17.98
C SER A 129 -5.15 11.83 -17.73
N ILE A 130 -4.48 12.00 -16.59
CA ILE A 130 -3.70 13.21 -16.26
C ILE A 130 -2.58 13.45 -17.26
N THR A 131 -1.84 12.41 -17.63
CA THR A 131 -0.75 12.51 -18.61
C THR A 131 -1.27 12.96 -19.99
N SER A 132 -2.48 12.55 -20.37
CA SER A 132 -3.09 12.98 -21.63
C SER A 132 -3.41 14.49 -21.68
N LEU A 133 -3.55 15.13 -20.51
CA LEU A 133 -3.81 16.56 -20.37
C LEU A 133 -2.55 17.42 -20.59
N LEU A 134 -1.37 16.82 -20.78
CA LEU A 134 -0.10 17.55 -20.93
C LEU A 134 -0.14 18.65 -22.01
N LYS A 135 -0.86 18.38 -23.10
CA LYS A 135 -1.01 19.34 -24.22
C LYS A 135 -1.92 20.51 -23.88
N GLN A 136 -2.77 20.38 -22.86
CA GLN A 136 -3.76 21.39 -22.48
C GLN A 136 -3.21 22.35 -21.41
N GLU A 137 -2.12 22.01 -20.74
CA GLU A 137 -1.53 22.78 -19.64
C GLU A 137 -1.25 24.25 -20.01
N SER A 138 -0.75 24.50 -21.23
CA SER A 138 -0.43 25.86 -21.69
C SER A 138 -1.66 26.73 -21.98
N THR A 139 -2.83 26.13 -22.15
CA THR A 139 -4.09 26.81 -22.50
C THR A 139 -5.12 26.73 -21.37
N ALA A 140 -4.81 26.00 -20.30
CA ALA A 140 -5.71 25.78 -19.19
C ALA A 140 -5.79 27.01 -18.29
N ASP A 141 -6.96 27.22 -17.70
CA ASP A 141 -7.12 28.19 -16.63
C ASP A 141 -6.30 27.73 -15.41
N THR A 142 -5.15 28.36 -15.21
CA THR A 142 -4.21 27.98 -14.14
C THR A 142 -4.83 28.10 -12.74
N ALA A 143 -5.85 28.95 -12.58
CA ALA A 143 -6.52 29.16 -11.29
C ALA A 143 -7.37 27.95 -10.85
N THR A 144 -7.81 27.12 -11.79
CA THR A 144 -8.65 25.93 -11.51
C THR A 144 -7.94 24.62 -11.84
N PHE A 145 -7.13 24.61 -12.90
CA PHE A 145 -6.42 23.43 -13.38
C PHE A 145 -5.43 22.86 -12.35
N VAL A 146 -4.57 23.71 -11.80
CA VAL A 146 -3.54 23.29 -10.83
C VAL A 146 -4.17 22.82 -9.52
N PRO A 147 -5.12 23.55 -8.90
CA PRO A 147 -5.81 23.06 -7.71
C PRO A 147 -6.53 21.72 -7.91
N SER A 148 -7.22 21.52 -9.03
CA SER A 148 -7.87 20.21 -9.31
C SER A 148 -6.85 19.08 -9.43
N LEU A 149 -5.71 19.31 -10.09
CA LEU A 149 -4.62 18.35 -10.15
C LEU A 149 -4.03 18.02 -8.76
N GLU A 150 -3.84 19.04 -7.90
CA GLU A 150 -3.40 18.81 -6.51
C GLU A 150 -4.42 18.04 -5.68
N THR A 151 -5.72 18.32 -5.87
CA THR A 151 -6.80 17.57 -5.21
C THR A 151 -6.79 16.10 -5.65
N LEU A 152 -6.62 15.83 -6.95
CA LEU A 152 -6.48 14.45 -7.45
C LEU A 152 -5.31 13.71 -6.80
N LEU A 153 -4.16 14.38 -6.62
CA LEU A 153 -3.02 13.80 -5.92
C LEU A 153 -3.35 13.48 -4.46
N LYS A 154 -3.96 14.42 -3.73
CA LYS A 154 -4.32 14.23 -2.32
C LYS A 154 -5.31 13.08 -2.12
N LEU A 155 -6.35 13.01 -2.96
CA LEU A 155 -7.31 11.91 -2.92
C LEU A 155 -6.64 10.56 -3.21
N SER A 156 -5.70 10.53 -4.16
CA SER A 156 -4.95 9.31 -4.45
C SER A 156 -4.04 8.90 -3.28
N GLN A 157 -3.40 9.87 -2.62
CA GLN A 157 -2.59 9.62 -1.43
C GLN A 157 -3.44 9.08 -0.28
N GLU A 158 -4.64 9.62 -0.07
CA GLU A 158 -5.61 9.10 0.89
C GLU A 158 -5.96 7.65 0.59
N ILE A 159 -6.26 7.32 -0.67
CA ILE A 159 -6.47 5.92 -1.10
C ILE A 159 -5.24 5.08 -0.75
N GLY A 160 -4.01 5.56 -0.98
CA GLY A 160 -2.79 4.85 -0.60
C GLY A 160 -2.73 4.49 0.88
N LEU A 161 -3.06 5.44 1.76
CA LEU A 161 -3.12 5.20 3.21
C LEU A 161 -4.15 4.13 3.55
N GLN A 162 -5.32 4.15 2.89
CA GLN A 162 -6.33 3.11 3.10
C GLN A 162 -5.89 1.73 2.56
N ILE A 163 -5.09 1.67 1.48
CA ILE A 163 -4.52 0.41 0.99
C ILE A 163 -3.50 -0.16 1.99
N ASP A 164 -2.65 0.69 2.57
CA ASP A 164 -1.73 0.27 3.64
C ASP A 164 -2.51 -0.26 4.87
N GLU A 165 -3.60 0.42 5.25
CA GLU A 165 -4.50 -0.01 6.33
C GLU A 165 -5.19 -1.34 6.03
N LEU A 166 -5.68 -1.53 4.80
CA LEU A 166 -6.23 -2.82 4.36
C LEU A 166 -5.20 -3.94 4.49
N GLY A 167 -3.97 -3.71 4.01
CA GLY A 167 -2.90 -4.70 4.10
C GLY A 167 -2.56 -5.08 5.55
N ALA A 168 -2.51 -4.11 6.46
CA ALA A 168 -2.24 -4.35 7.88
C ALA A 168 -3.39 -5.08 8.58
N SER A 169 -4.64 -4.76 8.24
CA SER A 169 -5.85 -5.32 8.85
C SER A 169 -6.12 -6.79 8.49
N LEU A 170 -5.36 -7.37 7.56
CA LEU A 170 -5.53 -8.76 7.11
C LEU A 170 -4.73 -9.78 7.93
N TYR A 171 -3.78 -9.33 8.76
CA TYR A 171 -3.04 -10.23 9.64
C TYR A 171 -3.93 -10.66 10.83
N PRO A 172 -3.86 -11.93 11.28
CA PRO A 172 -4.67 -12.40 12.39
C PRO A 172 -4.39 -11.67 13.73
N PRO A 173 -5.43 -11.42 14.55
CA PRO A 173 -6.86 -11.47 14.21
C PRO A 173 -7.25 -10.30 13.29
N GLN A 174 -8.02 -10.57 12.24
CA GLN A 174 -8.38 -9.54 11.26
C GLN A 174 -9.23 -8.41 11.87
N GLU A 175 -8.93 -7.17 11.49
CA GLU A 175 -9.62 -5.99 12.01
C GLU A 175 -10.80 -5.58 11.12
N ILE A 176 -11.94 -6.28 11.25
CA ILE A 176 -13.13 -6.11 10.40
C ILE A 176 -13.64 -4.65 10.35
N SER A 177 -13.66 -3.95 11.49
CA SER A 177 -14.07 -2.54 11.55
C SER A 177 -13.13 -1.61 10.77
N SER A 178 -11.83 -1.90 10.80
CA SER A 178 -10.80 -1.15 10.08
C SER A 178 -10.93 -1.39 8.58
N LEU A 179 -11.14 -2.65 8.17
CA LEU A 179 -11.45 -3.02 6.78
C LEU A 179 -12.68 -2.27 6.24
N LYS A 180 -13.81 -2.28 6.97
CA LYS A 180 -15.04 -1.56 6.58
C LYS A 180 -14.80 -0.07 6.39
N THR A 181 -14.10 0.56 7.34
CA THR A 181 -13.78 1.99 7.27
C THR A 181 -12.90 2.32 6.07
N ALA A 182 -11.90 1.48 5.80
CA ALA A 182 -10.97 1.68 4.70
C ALA A 182 -11.67 1.56 3.33
N ILE A 183 -12.53 0.55 3.13
CA ILE A 183 -13.27 0.38 1.87
C ILE A 183 -14.27 1.51 1.61
N GLU A 184 -14.91 2.04 2.65
CA GLU A 184 -15.80 3.20 2.55
C GLU A 184 -15.02 4.45 2.08
N LYS A 185 -13.88 4.72 2.71
CA LYS A 185 -13.02 5.84 2.34
C LYS A 185 -12.47 5.72 0.93
N ILE A 186 -12.06 4.53 0.50
CA ILE A 186 -11.64 4.27 -0.89
C ILE A 186 -12.78 4.56 -1.87
N SER A 187 -14.00 4.14 -1.53
CA SER A 187 -15.19 4.41 -2.36
C SER A 187 -15.44 5.92 -2.49
N CYS A 188 -15.50 6.63 -1.37
CA CYS A 188 -15.73 8.08 -1.34
C CYS A 188 -14.65 8.85 -2.10
N ALA A 189 -13.37 8.54 -1.86
CA ALA A 189 -12.26 9.18 -2.56
C ALA A 189 -12.29 8.91 -4.07
N THR A 190 -12.69 7.70 -4.49
CA THR A 190 -12.85 7.36 -5.92
C THR A 190 -13.96 8.18 -6.57
N ASP A 191 -15.08 8.40 -5.88
CA ASP A 191 -16.18 9.24 -6.38
C ASP A 191 -15.74 10.70 -6.52
N GLU A 192 -14.99 11.23 -5.56
CA GLU A 192 -14.42 12.58 -5.64
C GLU A 192 -13.39 12.72 -6.77
N ILE A 193 -12.56 11.71 -7.01
CA ILE A 193 -11.61 11.69 -8.14
C ILE A 193 -12.36 11.78 -9.47
N LEU A 194 -13.46 11.04 -9.64
CA LEU A 194 -14.29 11.12 -10.84
C LEU A 194 -14.79 12.54 -11.07
N VAL A 195 -15.32 13.19 -10.02
CA VAL A 195 -15.83 14.57 -10.09
C VAL A 195 -14.71 15.56 -10.46
N GLU A 196 -13.53 15.45 -9.86
CA GLU A 196 -12.39 16.31 -10.20
C GLU A 196 -11.90 16.08 -11.63
N LEU A 197 -11.86 14.83 -12.10
CA LEU A 197 -11.41 14.51 -13.44
C LEU A 197 -12.42 14.97 -14.52
N GLU A 198 -13.71 14.99 -14.19
CA GLU A 198 -14.75 15.59 -15.04
C GLU A 198 -14.56 17.10 -15.21
N LYS A 199 -14.21 17.84 -14.13
CA LYS A 199 -13.89 19.27 -14.20
C LYS A 199 -12.75 19.56 -15.17
N LEU A 200 -11.76 18.66 -15.18
CA LEU A 200 -10.60 18.73 -16.08
C LEU A 200 -10.90 18.22 -17.50
N LYS A 201 -12.11 17.70 -17.77
CA LYS A 201 -12.48 17.01 -19.01
C LYS A 201 -11.50 15.88 -19.36
N GLY A 202 -10.96 15.24 -18.33
CA GLY A 202 -9.95 14.17 -18.44
C GLY A 202 -10.54 12.76 -18.36
N CYS A 203 -11.84 12.61 -18.11
CA CYS A 203 -12.48 11.31 -17.97
C CYS A 203 -12.44 10.52 -19.28
N SER A 204 -11.79 9.35 -19.23
CA SER A 204 -11.79 8.36 -20.31
C SER A 204 -12.79 7.24 -20.01
N GLU A 205 -13.27 6.57 -21.06
CA GLU A 205 -14.17 5.41 -20.90
C GLU A 205 -13.51 4.29 -20.08
N ASP A 206 -12.20 4.05 -20.29
CA ASP A 206 -11.45 3.05 -19.53
C ASP A 206 -11.37 3.40 -18.04
N PHE A 207 -11.20 4.69 -17.71
CA PHE A 207 -11.19 5.14 -16.31
C PHE A 207 -12.54 4.89 -15.65
N VAL A 208 -13.64 5.26 -16.31
CA VAL A 208 -15.00 5.01 -15.80
C VAL A 208 -15.27 3.52 -15.61
N LYS A 209 -14.83 2.69 -16.57
CA LYS A 209 -14.92 1.23 -16.47
C LYS A 209 -14.11 0.68 -15.29
N ALA A 210 -12.90 1.20 -15.06
CA ALA A 210 -12.08 0.82 -13.91
C ALA A 210 -12.78 1.17 -12.59
N CYS A 211 -13.35 2.37 -12.47
CA CYS A 211 -14.11 2.77 -11.28
C CYS A 211 -15.33 1.86 -11.05
N HIS A 212 -16.03 1.45 -12.10
CA HIS A 212 -17.13 0.49 -11.97
C HIS A 212 -16.62 -0.87 -11.45
N GLY A 213 -15.53 -1.38 -12.00
CA GLY A 213 -14.91 -2.63 -11.53
C GLY A 213 -14.50 -2.58 -10.05
N LEU A 214 -13.91 -1.46 -9.62
CA LEU A 214 -13.59 -1.22 -8.21
C LEU A 214 -14.85 -1.23 -7.33
N ARG A 215 -15.90 -0.49 -7.71
CA ARG A 215 -17.17 -0.47 -6.95
C ARG A 215 -17.81 -1.86 -6.83
N SER A 216 -17.73 -2.69 -7.89
CA SER A 216 -18.20 -4.07 -7.81
C SER A 216 -17.41 -4.89 -6.80
N SER A 217 -16.08 -4.73 -6.76
CA SER A 217 -15.20 -5.45 -5.83
C SER A 217 -15.42 -5.00 -4.38
N LEU A 218 -15.55 -3.68 -4.15
CA LEU A 218 -15.84 -3.11 -2.83
C LEU A 218 -17.15 -3.66 -2.25
N LYS A 219 -18.22 -3.75 -3.06
CA LYS A 219 -19.50 -4.33 -2.63
C LYS A 219 -19.43 -5.81 -2.28
N GLN A 220 -18.59 -6.57 -2.97
CA GLN A 220 -18.40 -7.99 -2.65
C GLN A 220 -17.70 -8.15 -1.31
N LEU A 221 -16.64 -7.38 -1.07
CA LEU A 221 -15.95 -7.38 0.22
C LEU A 221 -16.86 -6.88 1.35
N GLU A 222 -17.61 -5.79 1.15
CA GLU A 222 -18.56 -5.27 2.13
C GLU A 222 -19.58 -6.33 2.58
N ALA A 223 -20.15 -7.07 1.62
CA ALA A 223 -21.09 -8.15 1.93
C ALA A 223 -20.47 -9.26 2.78
N GLU A 224 -19.22 -9.66 2.50
CA GLU A 224 -18.51 -10.68 3.28
C GLU A 224 -18.21 -10.20 4.71
N LEU A 225 -17.77 -8.94 4.86
CA LEU A 225 -17.50 -8.34 6.17
C LEU A 225 -18.77 -8.18 7.02
N ASP A 226 -19.95 -8.01 6.40
CA ASP A 226 -21.23 -8.00 7.11
C ASP A 226 -21.68 -9.40 7.54
N HIS A 227 -21.31 -10.43 6.79
CA HIS A 227 -21.58 -11.82 7.18
C HIS A 227 -20.71 -12.26 8.38
N SER A 228 -19.44 -11.89 8.38
CA SER A 228 -18.48 -12.25 9.46
C SER A 228 -18.81 -11.58 10.81
N ASP A 229 -19.28 -10.32 10.79
CA ASP A 229 -19.71 -9.61 11.99
C ASP A 229 -20.98 -10.24 12.63
N ALA A 230 -21.82 -10.88 11.80
CA ALA A 230 -23.04 -11.55 12.26
C ALA A 230 -22.78 -12.93 12.88
N THR A 231 -21.72 -13.64 12.47
CA THR A 231 -21.32 -14.95 13.03
C THR A 231 -20.65 -14.80 14.39
N ASP A 232 -19.86 -13.74 14.59
CA ASP A 232 -19.19 -13.45 15.86
C ASP A 232 -20.14 -12.99 16.98
N THR A 233 -21.32 -12.46 16.60
CA THR A 233 -22.35 -11.98 17.55
C THR A 233 -23.37 -13.06 17.96
N MET A 234 -23.30 -14.29 17.43
CA MET A 234 -24.16 -15.38 17.91
C MET A 234 -23.68 -15.88 19.28
N PRO A 235 -24.51 -15.79 20.35
CA PRO A 235 -24.12 -16.31 21.64
C PRO A 235 -24.01 -17.83 21.55
N LYS A 236 -22.81 -18.35 21.81
CA LYS A 236 -22.52 -19.76 22.02
C LYS A 236 -23.21 -20.24 23.31
N ILE A 237 -24.53 -20.38 23.27
CA ILE A 237 -25.32 -21.00 24.34
C ILE A 237 -25.23 -22.52 24.15
N GLU A 238 -24.06 -23.09 24.39
CA GLU A 238 -23.91 -24.53 24.54
C GLU A 238 -24.20 -24.91 25.99
N ASN A 239 -25.45 -25.35 26.20
CA ASN A 239 -25.86 -26.44 27.09
C ASN A 239 -25.01 -26.70 28.36
N LEU A 240 -25.34 -26.01 29.45
CA LEU A 240 -25.25 -26.59 30.80
C LEU A 240 -26.57 -27.30 31.10
N ALA A 241 -26.74 -28.48 30.51
CA ALA A 241 -27.74 -29.45 30.94
C ALA A 241 -27.02 -30.79 31.13
N ILE A 242 -26.54 -31.02 32.36
CA ILE A 242 -26.16 -32.28 33.06
C ILE A 242 -25.63 -31.76 34.43
N ALA A 243 -26.10 -32.11 35.62
CA ALA A 243 -27.02 -33.13 36.14
C ALA A 243 -27.67 -32.60 37.44
#